data_AF-A0A8S3FTH2-F1
#
_entry.id   AF-A0A8S3FTH2-F1
#
_cell.length_a   1.000
_cell.length_b   1.000
_cell.length_c   1.000
_cell.angle_alpha   90.00
_cell.angle_beta   90.00
_cell.angle_gamma   90.00
#
_symmetry.space_group_name_H-M   'P 1'
#
loop_
_entity.id
_entity.type
_entity.pdbx_description
1 polymer ?
#
loop_
_entity_poly.entity_id
_entity_poly.type
_entity_poly.pdbx_seq_one_letter_code
_entity_poly.pdbx_strand_id
1 'polypeptide(L)'
;MTDFFNNPFPPEKYSITELVFTLSNVSLSNILRFEFNSTTLTDEKNLDNNNVTLVAKVLLKTDLNLRAGHEPEQVSVSGEGTLGLSSIKNLDQFGMEVTHIYT
;
A
#
# COMPACT_ATOMS: atom_id res chain seq x y z
N MET A 1 -5.35 -25.51 -19.54
CA MET A 1 -5.11 -25.16 -20.94
C MET A 1 -3.60 -25.14 -21.09
N THR A 2 -3.03 -26.07 -21.85
CA THR A 2 -1.58 -26.15 -22.05
C THR A 2 -1.30 -25.41 -23.34
N ASP A 3 -0.94 -24.13 -23.25
CA ASP A 3 -0.60 -23.34 -24.43
C ASP A 3 0.78 -23.76 -24.90
N PHE A 4 0.83 -24.48 -26.02
CA PHE A 4 2.09 -24.83 -26.66
C PHE A 4 2.58 -23.63 -27.46
N PHE A 5 3.85 -23.26 -27.31
CA PHE A 5 4.54 -22.50 -28.36
C PHE A 5 4.49 -23.37 -29.61
N ASN A 6 3.98 -22.83 -30.73
CA ASN A 6 3.75 -23.51 -32.02
C ASN A 6 4.58 -24.80 -32.22
N ASN A 7 3.93 -25.90 -32.62
CA ASN A 7 4.59 -27.21 -32.76
C ASN A 7 4.73 -27.64 -34.24
N PRO A 8 5.96 -27.80 -34.79
CA PRO A 8 7.26 -27.53 -34.16
C PRO A 8 7.58 -26.02 -34.13
N PHE A 9 8.33 -25.59 -33.12
CA PHE A 9 8.74 -24.20 -33.01
C PHE A 9 9.90 -23.95 -33.98
N PRO A 10 9.85 -22.93 -34.86
CA PRO A 10 10.85 -22.80 -35.90
C PRO A 10 12.22 -22.42 -35.31
N PRO A 11 13.35 -22.93 -35.88
CA PRO A 11 14.67 -22.57 -35.42
C PRO A 11 14.93 -21.06 -35.61
N GLU A 12 15.74 -20.48 -34.72
CA GLU A 12 16.14 -19.06 -34.74
C GLU A 12 14.97 -18.06 -34.64
N LYS A 13 13.79 -18.52 -34.21
CA LYS A 13 12.66 -17.65 -33.89
C LYS A 13 12.59 -17.37 -32.39
N TYR A 14 11.97 -16.24 -32.07
CA TYR A 14 11.70 -15.82 -30.70
C TYR A 14 10.21 -15.55 -30.57
N SER A 15 9.64 -15.91 -29.42
CA SER A 15 8.26 -15.57 -29.05
C SER A 15 8.31 -14.72 -27.79
N ILE A 16 7.51 -13.66 -27.74
CA ILE A 16 7.34 -12.82 -26.56
C ILE A 16 5.91 -13.03 -26.08
N THR A 17 5.77 -13.44 -24.82
CA THR A 17 4.46 -13.66 -24.18
C THR A 17 4.39 -12.83 -22.92
N GLU A 18 3.24 -12.18 -22.70
CA GLU A 18 2.93 -11.48 -21.46
C GLU A 18 2.10 -12.40 -20.55
N LEU A 19 2.53 -12.53 -19.30
CA LEU A 19 1.81 -13.27 -18.26
C LEU A 19 1.40 -12.30 -17.16
N VAL A 20 0.10 -12.14 -16.97
CA VAL A 20 -0.48 -11.24 -15.97
C VAL A 20 -0.98 -12.06 -14.78
N PHE A 21 -0.46 -11.75 -13.59
CA PHE A 21 -0.86 -12.39 -12.34
C PHE A 21 -1.53 -11.37 -11.43
N THR A 22 -2.66 -11.73 -10.84
CA THR A 22 -3.27 -10.99 -9.73
C THR A 22 -3.09 -11.78 -8.46
N LEU A 23 -2.35 -11.22 -7.50
CA LEU A 23 -2.08 -11.86 -6.22
C LEU A 23 -2.91 -11.19 -5.12
N SER A 24 -3.74 -11.96 -4.43
CA SER A 24 -4.54 -11.52 -3.28
C SER A 24 -4.01 -12.15 -1.98
N ASN A 25 -4.09 -11.42 -0.86
CA ASN A 25 -3.69 -11.89 0.48
C ASN A 25 -2.22 -12.33 0.60
N VAL A 26 -1.30 -11.61 -0.05
CA VAL A 26 0.14 -11.89 0.06
C VAL A 26 0.65 -11.42 1.43
N SER A 27 1.24 -12.32 2.22
CA SER A 27 1.87 -11.96 3.50
C SER A 27 3.10 -11.06 3.28
N LEU A 28 3.27 -10.08 4.17
CA LEU A 28 4.31 -9.04 4.11
C LEU A 28 5.74 -9.57 4.28
N SER A 29 5.88 -10.80 4.77
CA SER A 29 7.18 -11.47 4.92
C SER A 29 7.65 -12.18 3.64
N ASN A 30 6.84 -12.19 2.58
CA ASN A 30 7.08 -13.08 1.46
C ASN A 30 7.91 -12.42 0.37
N ILE A 31 9.03 -13.06 0.04
CA ILE A 31 9.65 -12.91 -1.28
C ILE A 31 8.82 -13.77 -2.24
N LEU A 32 8.30 -13.18 -3.30
CA LEU A 32 7.61 -13.91 -4.35
C LEU A 32 8.65 -14.41 -5.35
N ARG A 33 8.64 -15.72 -5.60
CA ARG A 33 9.50 -16.37 -6.57
C ARG A 33 8.63 -16.96 -7.69
N PHE A 34 8.92 -16.55 -8.92
CA PHE A 34 8.32 -17.13 -10.11
C PHE A 34 9.40 -17.92 -10.85
N GLU A 35 9.14 -19.21 -11.09
CA GLU A 35 10.02 -20.10 -11.83
C GLU A 35 9.39 -20.40 -13.17
N PHE A 36 10.06 -19.99 -14.25
CA PHE A 36 9.62 -20.24 -15.63
C PHE A 36 10.56 -21.28 -16.24
N ASN A 37 9.98 -22.41 -16.66
CA ASN A 37 10.72 -23.49 -17.29
C ASN A 37 10.14 -23.74 -18.68
N SER A 38 10.99 -23.64 -19.70
CA SER A 38 10.64 -24.01 -21.08
C SER A 38 11.06 -25.46 -21.33
N THR A 39 10.10 -26.30 -21.71
CA THR A 39 10.34 -27.71 -22.01
C THR A 39 9.83 -28.05 -23.40
N THR A 40 10.44 -29.05 -24.04
CA THR A 40 9.99 -29.62 -25.31
C THR A 40 9.53 -31.06 -25.13
N LEU A 41 8.72 -31.56 -26.08
CA LEU A 41 8.18 -32.92 -26.06
C LEU A 41 9.20 -33.98 -26.55
N THR A 42 10.33 -33.54 -27.09
CA THR A 42 11.40 -34.38 -27.65
C THR A 42 12.58 -34.43 -26.69
N ASP A 43 13.32 -35.54 -26.66
CA ASP A 43 14.56 -35.66 -25.86
C ASP A 43 15.66 -34.72 -26.39
N GLU A 44 15.61 -33.48 -25.93
CA GLU A 44 16.50 -32.40 -26.37
C GLU A 44 17.82 -32.45 -25.60
N LYS A 45 18.94 -32.46 -26.34
CA LYS A 45 20.29 -32.57 -25.75
C LYS A 45 20.86 -31.23 -25.29
N ASN A 46 20.20 -30.12 -25.63
CA ASN A 46 20.66 -28.79 -25.31
C ASN A 46 19.60 -28.07 -24.47
N LEU A 47 19.76 -28.14 -23.15
CA LEU A 47 18.84 -27.57 -22.15
C LEU A 47 19.39 -26.29 -21.51
N ASP A 48 20.44 -25.73 -22.09
CA ASP A 48 21.12 -24.57 -21.54
C ASP A 48 20.19 -23.35 -21.56
N ASN A 49 19.99 -22.73 -20.40
CA ASN A 49 19.17 -21.52 -20.18
C ASN A 49 17.64 -21.66 -20.33
N ASN A 50 17.09 -22.87 -20.13
CA ASN A 50 15.64 -23.10 -20.21
C ASN A 50 14.86 -22.67 -18.96
N ASN A 51 15.58 -22.34 -17.88
CA ASN A 51 14.99 -21.94 -16.60
C ASN A 51 15.34 -20.49 -16.26
N VAL A 52 14.31 -19.71 -15.97
CA VAL A 52 14.44 -18.32 -15.50
C VAL A 52 13.69 -18.18 -14.19
N THR A 53 14.37 -17.66 -13.16
CA THR A 53 13.76 -17.30 -11.89
C THR A 53 13.60 -15.78 -11.80
N LEU A 54 12.38 -15.31 -11.55
CA LEU A 54 12.09 -13.92 -11.22
C LEU A 54 11.79 -13.80 -9.72
N VAL A 55 12.45 -12.85 -9.06
CA VAL A 55 12.31 -12.59 -7.63
C VAL A 55 11.70 -11.20 -7.43
N ALA A 56 10.54 -11.13 -6.79
CA ALA A 56 9.85 -9.89 -6.46
C ALA A 56 9.77 -9.70 -4.94
N LYS A 57 10.14 -8.49 -4.49
CA LYS A 57 10.01 -8.08 -3.08
C LYS A 57 8.66 -7.42 -2.86
N VAL A 58 7.90 -7.93 -1.90
CA VAL A 58 6.63 -7.34 -1.49
C VAL A 58 6.90 -6.13 -0.59
N LEU A 59 6.27 -5.00 -0.88
CA LEU A 59 6.36 -3.79 -0.06
C LEU A 59 4.99 -3.50 0.55
N LEU A 60 4.99 -3.21 1.86
CA LEU A 60 3.79 -2.71 2.53
C LEU A 60 3.58 -1.25 2.13
N LYS A 61 2.39 -0.95 1.61
CA LYS A 61 1.91 0.43 1.49
C LYS A 61 0.78 0.63 2.51
N THR A 62 0.97 1.56 3.42
CA THR A 62 -0.05 1.96 4.39
C THR A 62 -0.26 3.46 4.25
N ASP A 63 -1.50 3.88 4.06
CA ASP A 63 -1.87 5.28 4.07
C ASP A 63 -2.29 5.66 5.50
N LEU A 64 -1.49 6.52 6.15
CA LEU A 64 -1.81 7.07 7.46
C LEU A 64 -2.48 8.44 7.28
N ASN A 65 -3.64 8.63 7.90
CA ASN A 65 -4.36 9.90 7.89
C ASN A 65 -4.46 10.42 9.32
N LEU A 66 -3.88 11.59 9.57
CA LEU A 66 -3.97 12.29 10.85
C LEU A 66 -4.92 13.47 10.68
N ARG A 67 -5.89 13.60 11.58
CA ARG A 67 -6.85 14.70 11.61
C ARG A 67 -6.84 15.36 12.99
N ALA A 68 -6.93 16.69 12.98
CA ALA A 68 -7.07 17.47 14.20
C ALA A 68 -8.23 18.44 14.05
N GLY A 69 -8.99 18.63 15.12
CA GLY A 69 -10.12 19.56 15.20
C GLY A 69 -10.24 20.14 16.60
N HIS A 70 -11.09 21.14 16.75
CA HIS A 70 -11.38 21.77 18.03
C HIS A 70 -12.86 22.16 18.12
N GLU A 71 -13.40 22.12 19.32
CA GLU A 71 -14.79 22.47 19.62
C GLU A 71 -14.84 23.41 20.84
N PRO A 72 -15.37 24.63 20.69
CA PRO A 72 -15.86 25.25 19.46
C PRO A 72 -14.72 25.65 18.50
N GLU A 73 -15.03 25.73 17.19
CA GLU A 73 -14.07 26.10 16.14
C GLU A 73 -13.55 27.54 16.29
N GLN A 74 -14.38 28.43 16.83
CA GLN A 74 -14.00 29.82 17.11
C GLN A 74 -14.63 30.27 18.42
N VAL A 75 -13.86 31.00 19.22
CA VAL A 75 -14.33 31.66 20.43
C VAL A 75 -14.38 33.16 20.16
N SER A 76 -15.57 33.76 20.29
CA SER A 76 -15.72 35.22 20.25
C SER A 76 -15.65 35.78 21.67
N VAL A 77 -14.72 36.71 21.91
CA VAL A 77 -14.57 37.39 23.19
C VAL A 77 -15.08 38.82 23.05
N SER A 78 -16.28 39.10 23.56
CA SER A 78 -16.79 40.47 23.71
C SER A 78 -16.21 41.11 24.98
N GLY A 79 -15.75 42.36 24.90
CA GLY A 79 -15.14 43.08 26.03
C GLY A 79 -16.10 43.38 27.21
N GLU A 80 -17.40 43.18 27.03
CA GLU A 80 -18.39 43.25 28.10
C GLU A 80 -18.57 41.85 28.71
N GLY A 81 -17.93 41.60 29.87
CA GLY A 81 -18.10 40.36 30.64
C GLY A 81 -16.81 39.70 31.13
N THR A 82 -15.64 40.11 30.62
CA THR A 82 -14.35 39.52 31.01
C THR A 82 -13.89 40.07 32.37
N LEU A 83 -14.10 39.29 33.43
CA LEU A 83 -13.54 39.60 34.74
C LEU A 83 -12.01 39.44 34.72
N GLY A 84 -11.28 40.39 35.29
CA GLY A 84 -9.84 40.25 35.49
C GLY A 84 -9.54 39.02 36.35
N LEU A 85 -8.40 38.35 36.10
CA LEU A 85 -7.98 37.11 36.78
C LEU A 85 -8.10 37.15 38.31
N SER A 86 -7.92 38.32 38.94
CA SER A 86 -8.03 38.52 40.39
C SER A 86 -9.47 38.50 40.93
N SER A 87 -10.48 38.56 40.06
CA SER A 87 -11.90 38.65 40.40
C SER A 87 -12.67 37.34 40.14
N ILE A 88 -12.00 36.33 39.57
CA ILE A 88 -12.57 35.01 39.27
C ILE A 88 -12.61 34.18 40.57
N LYS A 89 -13.80 33.73 40.95
CA LYS A 89 -14.07 32.91 42.15
C LYS A 89 -14.48 31.48 41.81
N ASN A 90 -14.99 31.24 40.60
CA ASN A 90 -15.53 29.97 40.17
C ASN A 90 -15.04 29.60 38.75
N LEU A 91 -15.09 28.32 38.40
CA LEU A 91 -14.64 27.78 37.10
C LEU A 91 -15.49 28.26 35.91
N ASP A 92 -16.77 28.54 36.13
CA ASP A 92 -17.69 29.12 35.13
C ASP A 92 -17.39 30.60 34.80
N GLN A 93 -16.48 31.22 35.56
CA GLN A 93 -15.97 32.57 35.32
C GLN A 93 -14.62 32.57 34.57
N PHE A 94 -13.99 31.41 34.40
CA PHE A 94 -13.00 31.21 33.34
C PHE A 94 -13.76 31.16 32.02
N GLY A 95 -13.20 31.72 30.95
CA GLY A 95 -13.88 31.84 29.66
C GLY A 95 -14.29 30.48 29.05
N MET A 96 -14.80 30.54 27.82
CA MET A 96 -15.32 29.37 27.12
C MET A 96 -14.32 28.20 27.06
N GLU A 97 -14.79 27.01 27.40
CA GLU A 97 -14.03 25.77 27.27
C GLU A 97 -13.79 25.44 25.79
N VAL A 98 -12.56 25.01 25.47
CA VAL A 98 -12.18 24.58 24.12
C VAL A 98 -11.59 23.18 24.20
N THR A 99 -12.20 22.24 23.49
CA THR A 99 -11.77 20.83 23.42
C THR A 99 -10.97 20.60 22.14
N HIS A 100 -9.81 19.94 22.25
CA HIS A 100 -9.00 19.54 21.09
C HIS A 100 -9.17 18.05 20.80
N ILE A 101 -9.43 17.70 19.54
CA ILE A 101 -9.74 16.35 19.09
C ILE A 101 -8.68 15.92 18.08
N TYR A 102 -8.06 14.75 18.30
CA TYR A 102 -7.04 14.15 17.43
C TYR A 102 -7.50 12.75 17.01
N THR A 103 -7.37 12.41 15.73
CA THR A 103 -7.75 11.11 15.17
C THR A 103 -6.75 10.64 14.13
#